data_AF-A0A353HA14-F1
#
_entry.id   AF-A0A353HA14-F1
#
_cell.length_a   1.000
_cell.length_b   1.000
_cell.length_c   1.000
_cell.angle_alpha   90.00
_cell.angle_beta   90.00
_cell.angle_gamma   90.00
#
_symmetry.space_group_name_H-M   'P 1'
#
loop_
_entity.id
_entity.type
_entity.pdbx_description
1 polymer ?
#
loop_
_entity_poly.entity_id
_entity_poly.type
_entity_poly.pdbx_seq_one_letter_code
_entity_poly.pdbx_strand_id
1 'polypeptide(L)'
;MGKGKIRLLQVIVTLMLLGLGVFGMNKITTSRQKVKRQKPPPPVPTVRVMEVKTKPHRVTIESEGTVRPLEEIKLVPQVGGKAIYVSPDLVNGGEFSKGDVLLRVEPVDYQLALALAEAKVKDGESRLQIAEEESTAAKEEWIFNRPGGSGTALAPPPLVAKEPQLA
;
A
#
# COMPACT_ATOMS: atom_id res chain seq x y z
N MET A 1 -70.38 -64.92 105.41
CA MET A 1 -69.00 -64.40 105.28
C MET A 1 -68.99 -63.32 104.21
N GLY A 2 -68.85 -62.01 104.39
CA GLY A 2 -68.43 -61.12 105.47
C GLY A 2 -68.04 -59.83 104.74
N LYS A 3 -68.94 -58.84 104.69
CA LYS A 3 -68.93 -57.67 103.77
C LYS A 3 -67.65 -56.79 103.79
N GLY A 4 -66.71 -57.05 104.70
CA GLY A 4 -65.42 -56.36 104.82
C GLY A 4 -64.34 -56.78 103.81
N LYS A 5 -64.31 -58.04 103.34
CA LYS A 5 -63.28 -58.50 102.38
C LYS A 5 -63.39 -57.83 101.00
N ILE A 6 -64.61 -57.51 100.58
CA ILE A 6 -64.89 -56.85 99.27
C ILE A 6 -64.47 -55.37 99.30
N ARG A 7 -64.70 -54.66 100.41
CA ARG A 7 -64.25 -53.27 100.57
C ARG A 7 -62.72 -53.18 100.64
N LEU A 8 -62.05 -54.13 101.29
CA LEU A 8 -60.59 -54.19 101.32
C LEU A 8 -60.00 -54.41 99.92
N LEU A 9 -60.62 -55.27 99.10
CA LEU A 9 -60.20 -55.51 97.72
C LEU A 9 -60.35 -54.24 96.84
N GLN A 10 -61.44 -53.48 97.00
CA GLN A 10 -61.62 -52.21 96.26
C GLN A 10 -60.58 -51.15 96.63
N VAL A 11 -60.21 -51.05 97.91
CA VAL A 11 -59.15 -50.12 98.36
C VAL A 11 -57.80 -50.50 97.74
N ILE A 12 -57.45 -51.79 97.74
CA ILE A 12 -56.19 -52.27 97.16
C ILE A 12 -56.13 -52.01 95.64
N VAL A 13 -57.21 -52.29 94.91
CA VAL A 13 -57.29 -52.05 93.46
C VAL A 13 -57.17 -50.55 93.14
N THR A 14 -57.80 -49.68 93.92
CA THR A 14 -57.73 -48.22 93.72
C THR A 14 -56.32 -47.69 93.98
N LEU A 15 -55.65 -48.19 95.03
CA LEU A 15 -54.27 -47.81 95.37
C LEU A 15 -53.28 -48.29 94.30
N MET A 16 -53.50 -49.48 93.73
CA MET A 16 -52.68 -50.04 92.65
C MET A 16 -52.81 -49.21 91.37
N LEU A 17 -54.03 -48.77 91.03
CA LEU A 17 -54.31 -47.92 89.87
C LEU A 17 -53.66 -46.54 90.01
N LEU A 18 -53.74 -45.94 91.20
CA LEU A 18 -53.03 -44.69 91.53
C LEU A 18 -51.51 -44.85 91.43
N GLY A 19 -50.95 -45.95 91.95
CA GLY A 19 -49.52 -46.25 91.86
C GLY A 19 -49.04 -46.40 90.42
N LEU A 20 -49.79 -47.11 89.57
CA LEU A 20 -49.51 -47.26 88.14
C LEU A 20 -49.56 -45.92 87.39
N GLY A 21 -50.53 -45.05 87.74
CA GLY A 21 -50.63 -43.71 87.15
C GLY A 21 -49.42 -42.82 87.47
N VAL A 22 -48.99 -42.79 88.74
CA VAL A 22 -47.82 -42.01 89.17
C VAL A 22 -46.53 -42.54 88.53
N PHE A 23 -46.38 -43.87 88.45
CA PHE A 23 -45.23 -44.50 87.79
C PHE A 23 -45.18 -44.20 86.28
N GLY A 24 -46.32 -44.27 85.58
CA GLY A 24 -46.42 -43.93 84.17
C GLY A 24 -46.05 -42.47 83.90
N MET A 25 -46.52 -41.54 84.74
CA MET A 25 -46.25 -40.11 84.56
C MET A 25 -44.76 -39.78 84.76
N ASN A 26 -44.10 -40.39 85.74
CA ASN A 26 -42.66 -40.19 86.00
C ASN A 26 -41.78 -40.68 84.84
N LYS A 27 -42.17 -41.79 84.18
CA LYS A 27 -41.40 -42.37 83.08
C LYS A 27 -41.48 -41.51 81.82
N ILE A 28 -42.61 -40.87 81.56
CA ILE A 28 -42.82 -40.03 80.37
C ILE A 28 -42.14 -38.66 80.51
N THR A 29 -42.13 -38.07 81.71
CA THR A 29 -41.50 -36.76 81.94
C THR A 29 -39.98 -36.84 81.92
N THR A 30 -39.39 -37.91 82.48
CA THR A 30 -37.93 -38.13 82.49
C THR A 30 -37.38 -38.46 81.09
N SER A 31 -38.18 -39.09 80.23
CA SER A 31 -37.76 -39.46 78.87
C SER A 31 -37.84 -38.32 77.84
N ARG A 32 -38.13 -37.07 78.25
CA ARG A 32 -38.10 -35.92 77.32
C ARG A 32 -36.65 -35.55 76.99
N GLN A 33 -36.13 -36.21 75.96
CA GLN A 33 -34.85 -35.91 75.34
C GLN A 33 -34.89 -34.49 74.74
N LYS A 34 -34.17 -33.53 75.34
CA LYS A 34 -34.10 -32.16 74.83
C LYS A 34 -33.28 -32.15 73.53
N VAL A 35 -33.96 -32.08 72.39
CA VAL A 35 -33.34 -31.94 71.07
C VAL A 35 -32.61 -30.59 70.99
N LYS A 36 -31.28 -30.63 70.96
CA LYS A 36 -30.46 -29.43 70.70
C LYS A 36 -30.62 -29.04 69.23
N ARG A 37 -31.31 -27.93 68.96
CA ARG A 37 -31.42 -27.35 67.61
C ARG A 37 -30.05 -26.84 67.17
N GLN A 38 -29.42 -27.50 66.21
CA GLN A 38 -28.28 -26.93 65.48
C GLN A 38 -28.80 -25.95 64.43
N LYS A 39 -28.25 -24.74 64.40
CA LYS A 39 -28.59 -23.75 63.36
C LYS A 39 -27.93 -24.18 62.04
N PRO A 40 -28.67 -24.29 60.93
CA PRO A 40 -28.06 -24.56 59.65
C PRO A 40 -27.10 -23.41 59.26
N PRO A 41 -25.97 -23.71 58.60
CA PRO A 41 -25.06 -22.68 58.13
C PRO A 41 -25.76 -21.76 57.10
N PRO A 42 -25.34 -20.49 57.02
CA PRO A 42 -25.93 -19.53 56.08
C PRO A 42 -25.72 -19.99 54.63
N PRO A 43 -26.68 -19.71 53.73
CA PRO A 43 -26.56 -20.08 52.33
C PRO A 43 -25.39 -19.31 51.70
N VAL A 44 -24.51 -20.05 51.01
CA VAL A 44 -23.43 -19.43 50.25
C VAL A 44 -24.00 -18.82 48.96
N PRO A 45 -23.65 -17.56 48.65
CA PRO A 45 -24.15 -16.92 47.44
C PRO A 45 -23.57 -17.61 46.21
N THR A 46 -24.44 -17.99 45.28
CA THR A 46 -24.04 -18.58 44.01
C THR A 46 -23.57 -17.47 43.08
N VAL A 47 -22.31 -17.54 42.65
CA VAL A 47 -21.70 -16.60 41.70
C VAL A 47 -21.32 -17.31 40.41
N ARG A 48 -21.39 -16.58 39.29
CA ARG A 48 -20.93 -17.08 38.00
C ARG A 48 -19.46 -16.69 37.81
N VAL A 49 -18.61 -17.69 37.61
CA VAL A 49 -17.19 -17.49 37.31
C VAL A 49 -16.86 -18.06 35.93
N MET A 50 -15.82 -17.52 35.29
CA MET A 50 -15.23 -18.10 34.09
C MET A 50 -13.70 -18.11 34.23
N GLU A 51 -13.06 -19.16 33.73
CA GLU A 51 -11.61 -19.27 33.69
C GLU A 51 -11.07 -18.47 32.50
N VAL A 52 -10.27 -17.44 32.76
CA VAL A 52 -9.68 -16.61 31.71
C VAL A 52 -8.38 -17.25 31.23
N LYS A 53 -8.27 -17.48 29.93
CA LYS A 53 -7.04 -17.95 29.29
C LYS A 53 -6.51 -16.90 28.33
N THR A 54 -5.28 -16.46 28.54
CA THR A 54 -4.61 -15.52 27.64
C THR A 54 -4.31 -16.23 26.33
N LYS A 55 -4.86 -15.70 25.24
CA LYS A 55 -4.57 -16.14 23.88
C LYS A 55 -4.31 -14.92 23.00
N PRO A 56 -3.42 -15.02 22.00
CA PRO A 56 -3.29 -13.98 21.00
C PRO A 56 -4.65 -13.73 20.35
N HIS A 57 -5.12 -12.47 20.40
CA HIS A 57 -6.35 -12.05 19.76
C HIS A 57 -5.99 -11.04 18.67
N ARG A 58 -6.24 -11.40 17.42
CA ARG A 58 -6.03 -10.50 16.29
C ARG A 58 -7.28 -9.63 16.14
N VAL A 59 -7.10 -8.33 16.28
CA VAL A 59 -8.14 -7.34 15.98
C VAL A 59 -8.06 -7.03 14.49
N THR A 60 -9.14 -7.27 13.76
CA THR A 60 -9.29 -6.84 12.36
C THR A 60 -10.00 -5.49 12.37
N ILE A 61 -9.41 -4.49 11.74
CA ILE A 61 -9.98 -3.16 11.58
C ILE A 61 -10.31 -2.99 10.10
N GLU A 62 -11.58 -2.76 9.79
CA GLU A 62 -12.02 -2.44 8.44
C GLU A 62 -11.85 -0.94 8.19
N SER A 63 -11.22 -0.60 7.07
CA SER A 63 -10.91 0.78 6.68
C SER A 63 -11.06 0.91 5.17
N GLU A 64 -11.43 2.11 4.74
CA GLU A 64 -11.46 2.49 3.34
C GLU A 64 -10.19 3.27 2.97
N GLY A 65 -9.85 3.27 1.68
CA GLY A 65 -8.71 4.00 1.14
C GLY A 65 -8.81 4.12 -0.37
N THR A 66 -8.16 5.13 -0.94
CA THR A 66 -8.12 5.33 -2.40
C THR A 66 -6.84 4.74 -2.97
N VAL A 67 -6.97 3.86 -3.96
CA VAL A 67 -5.83 3.36 -4.73
C VAL A 67 -5.47 4.37 -5.82
N ARG A 68 -4.18 4.60 -6.02
CA ARG A 68 -3.65 5.47 -7.07
C ARG A 68 -2.59 4.72 -7.89
N PRO A 69 -2.40 5.09 -9.17
CA PRO A 69 -1.32 4.53 -9.96
C PRO A 69 0.03 4.83 -9.31
N LEU A 70 0.98 3.90 -9.45
CA LEU A 70 2.35 4.09 -8.96
C LEU A 70 3.05 5.21 -9.72
N GLU A 71 2.83 5.28 -11.03
CA GLU A 71 3.40 6.28 -11.93
C GLU A 71 2.29 6.87 -12.81
N GLU A 72 2.32 8.18 -12.99
CA GLU A 72 1.40 8.91 -13.86
C GLU A 72 2.21 9.85 -14.74
N ILE A 73 1.95 9.81 -16.04
CA ILE A 73 2.64 10.64 -17.02
C ILE A 73 1.65 11.46 -17.85
N LYS A 74 2.04 12.69 -18.17
CA LYS A 74 1.30 13.54 -19.09
C LYS A 74 2.08 13.62 -20.41
N LEU A 75 1.55 12.98 -21.45
CA LEU A 75 2.16 13.05 -22.79
C LEU A 75 1.81 14.39 -23.45
N VAL A 76 2.84 15.12 -23.87
CA VAL A 76 2.71 16.37 -24.62
C VAL A 76 3.66 16.31 -25.82
N PRO A 77 3.19 16.59 -27.04
CA PRO A 77 4.07 16.66 -28.20
C PRO A 77 5.05 17.83 -28.07
N GLN A 78 6.30 17.61 -28.46
CA GLN A 78 7.34 18.64 -28.43
C GLN A 78 7.16 19.69 -29.53
N VAL A 79 6.46 19.34 -30.60
CA VAL A 79 6.26 20.16 -31.79
C VAL A 79 4.77 20.40 -32.01
N GLY A 80 4.43 21.59 -32.49
CA GLY A 80 3.07 21.91 -32.92
C GLY A 80 2.77 21.34 -34.30
N GLY A 81 1.50 21.30 -34.68
CA GLY A 81 1.08 20.87 -36.02
C GLY A 81 -0.22 20.08 -36.01
N LYS A 82 -0.69 19.74 -37.20
CA LYS A 82 -1.92 18.97 -37.37
C LYS A 82 -1.67 17.50 -37.06
N ALA A 83 -2.49 16.90 -36.19
CA ALA A 83 -2.48 15.46 -35.99
C ALA A 83 -3.13 14.77 -37.19
N ILE A 84 -2.36 13.95 -37.90
CA ILE A 84 -2.81 13.19 -39.08
C ILE A 84 -3.14 11.73 -38.75
N TYR A 85 -2.72 11.25 -37.58
CA TYR A 85 -2.99 9.91 -37.09
C TYR A 85 -3.04 9.90 -35.58
N VAL A 86 -3.98 9.13 -35.04
CA VAL A 86 -4.14 8.83 -33.61
C VAL A 86 -4.30 7.31 -33.49
N SER A 87 -3.55 6.69 -32.58
CA SER A 87 -3.64 5.25 -32.37
C SER A 87 -5.01 4.84 -31.84
N PRO A 88 -5.61 3.73 -32.32
CA PRO A 88 -6.82 3.15 -31.73
C PRO A 88 -6.64 2.78 -30.25
N ASP A 89 -5.41 2.47 -29.83
CA ASP A 89 -5.09 2.09 -28.46
C ASP A 89 -4.93 3.30 -27.52
N LEU A 90 -4.89 4.52 -28.07
CA LEU A 90 -4.85 5.76 -27.29
C LEU A 90 -6.27 6.15 -26.83
N VAL A 91 -6.85 5.29 -25.99
CA VAL A 91 -8.19 5.43 -25.41
C VAL A 91 -8.13 5.24 -23.90
N ASN A 92 -9.17 5.64 -23.19
CA ASN A 92 -9.24 5.45 -21.74
C ASN A 92 -9.22 3.95 -21.40
N GLY A 93 -8.22 3.53 -20.63
CA GLY A 93 -7.99 2.12 -20.30
C GLY A 93 -7.29 1.31 -21.39
N GLY A 94 -6.83 1.95 -22.47
CA GLY A 94 -5.99 1.32 -23.48
C GLY A 94 -4.59 1.02 -22.95
N GLU A 95 -3.93 0.04 -23.57
CA GLU A 95 -2.57 -0.39 -23.24
C GLU A 95 -1.67 -0.21 -24.47
N PHE A 96 -0.44 0.22 -24.25
CA PHE A 96 0.55 0.38 -25.30
C PHE A 96 1.95 0.09 -24.77
N SER A 97 2.83 -0.34 -25.66
CA SER A 97 4.21 -0.69 -25.36
C SER A 97 5.17 0.43 -25.73
N LYS A 98 6.40 0.33 -25.20
CA LYS A 98 7.47 1.26 -25.57
C LYS A 98 7.77 1.15 -27.07
N GLY A 99 7.71 2.28 -27.75
CA GLY A 99 7.96 2.38 -29.19
C GLY A 99 6.70 2.44 -30.04
N ASP A 100 5.52 2.23 -29.44
CA ASP A 100 4.26 2.30 -30.16
C ASP A 100 3.95 3.74 -30.59
N VAL A 101 3.47 3.88 -31.83
CA VAL A 101 3.10 5.18 -32.40
C VAL A 101 1.71 5.56 -31.91
N LEU A 102 1.65 6.45 -30.92
CA LEU A 102 0.40 6.93 -30.35
C LEU A 102 -0.24 8.05 -31.17
N LEU A 103 0.58 8.93 -31.75
CA LEU A 103 0.13 10.10 -32.51
C LEU A 103 1.16 10.46 -33.58
N ARG A 104 0.71 10.88 -34.76
CA ARG A 104 1.57 11.42 -35.83
C ARG A 104 1.16 12.83 -36.17
N VAL A 105 2.13 13.75 -36.10
CA VAL A 105 1.99 15.14 -36.55
C VAL A 105 2.38 15.23 -38.03
N GLU A 106 1.71 16.09 -38.78
CA GLU A 106 1.99 16.36 -40.18
C GLU A 106 3.46 16.81 -40.38
N PRO A 107 4.26 16.10 -41.20
CA PRO A 107 5.70 16.34 -41.29
C PRO A 107 6.10 17.35 -42.38
N VAL A 108 5.16 17.85 -43.19
CA VAL A 108 5.45 18.57 -44.44
C VAL A 108 6.35 19.80 -44.20
N ASP A 109 6.00 20.65 -43.24
CA ASP A 109 6.78 21.85 -42.93
C ASP A 109 8.17 21.51 -42.39
N TYR A 110 8.29 20.44 -41.61
CA TYR A 110 9.56 19.95 -41.07
C TYR A 110 10.46 19.37 -42.14
N GLN A 111 9.90 18.61 -43.08
CA GLN A 111 10.62 18.05 -44.22
C GLN A 111 11.09 19.15 -45.18
N LEU A 112 10.25 20.17 -45.41
CA LEU A 112 10.64 21.33 -46.21
C LEU A 112 11.78 22.11 -45.53
N ALA A 113 11.68 22.35 -44.22
CA ALA A 113 12.74 23.01 -43.47
C ALA A 113 14.07 22.23 -43.52
N LEU A 114 14.01 20.90 -43.42
CA LEU A 114 15.18 20.03 -43.58
C LEU A 114 15.78 20.16 -44.97
N ALA A 115 14.97 20.07 -46.03
CA ALA A 115 15.44 20.19 -47.41
C ALA A 115 16.07 21.56 -47.70
N LEU A 116 15.51 22.65 -47.16
CA LEU A 116 16.09 24.00 -47.27
C LEU A 116 17.43 24.11 -46.54
N ALA A 117 17.55 23.49 -45.37
CA ALA A 117 18.81 23.46 -44.62
C ALA A 117 19.89 22.67 -45.37
N GLU A 118 19.55 21.51 -45.93
CA GLU A 118 20.46 20.71 -46.75
C GLU A 118 20.89 21.45 -48.02
N ALA A 119 19.96 22.14 -48.70
CA ALA A 119 20.29 22.97 -49.85
C ALA A 119 21.26 24.11 -49.49
N LYS A 120 21.10 24.73 -48.32
CA LYS A 120 22.01 25.77 -47.82
C LYS A 120 23.41 25.21 -47.54
N VAL A 121 23.51 23.99 -47.01
CA VAL A 121 24.80 23.30 -46.84
C VAL A 121 25.45 23.06 -48.20
N LYS A 122 24.70 22.58 -49.20
CA LYS A 122 25.21 22.31 -50.55
C LYS A 122 25.67 23.58 -51.28
N ASP A 123 24.94 24.69 -51.13
CA ASP A 123 25.37 26.00 -51.65
C ASP A 123 26.67 26.46 -50.98
N GLY A 124 26.81 26.26 -49.67
CA GLY A 124 28.05 26.54 -48.94
C GLY A 124 29.24 25.69 -49.43
N GLU A 125 29.04 24.38 -49.57
CA GLU A 125 30.04 23.45 -50.13
C GLU A 125 30.46 23.86 -51.55
N SER A 126 29.51 24.22 -52.40
CA SER A 126 29.79 24.67 -53.77
C SER A 126 30.60 25.97 -53.79
N ARG A 127 30.30 26.93 -52.91
CA ARG A 127 31.07 28.18 -52.80
C ARG A 127 32.47 27.94 -52.29
N LEU A 128 32.64 27.03 -51.33
CA LEU A 128 33.95 26.64 -50.85
C LEU A 128 34.77 26.02 -51.98
N GLN A 129 34.18 25.09 -52.74
CA GLN A 129 34.84 24.47 -53.89
C GLN A 129 35.28 25.53 -54.92
N ILE A 130 34.40 26.48 -55.28
CA ILE A 130 34.77 27.56 -56.20
C ILE A 130 35.93 28.38 -55.64
N ALA A 131 35.91 28.72 -54.34
CA ALA A 131 36.98 29.49 -53.71
C ALA A 131 38.31 28.72 -53.66
N GLU A 132 38.28 27.40 -53.47
CA GLU A 132 39.48 26.54 -53.50
C GLU A 132 40.09 26.46 -54.90
N GLU A 133 39.26 26.34 -55.94
CA GLU A 133 39.71 26.36 -57.33
C GLU A 133 40.28 27.74 -57.72
N GLU A 134 39.62 28.83 -57.32
CA GLU A 134 40.14 30.19 -57.51
C GLU A 134 41.46 30.43 -56.76
N SER A 135 41.60 29.85 -55.56
CA SER A 135 42.85 29.90 -54.80
C SER A 135 43.97 29.15 -55.51
N THR A 136 43.68 27.97 -56.06
CA THR A 136 44.64 27.16 -56.80
C THR A 136 45.11 27.89 -58.07
N ALA A 137 44.18 28.44 -58.86
CA ALA A 137 44.51 29.24 -60.03
C ALA A 137 45.35 30.49 -59.69
N ALA A 138 45.02 31.20 -58.60
CA ALA A 138 45.78 32.36 -58.15
C ALA A 138 47.21 32.00 -57.72
N LYS A 139 47.39 30.85 -57.05
CA LYS A 139 48.71 30.31 -56.69
C LYS A 139 49.55 30.03 -57.94
N GLU A 140 48.97 29.40 -58.96
CA GLU A 140 49.64 29.10 -60.23
C GLU A 140 50.03 30.38 -61.00
N GLU A 141 49.11 31.33 -61.12
CA GLU A 141 49.35 32.62 -61.78
C GLU A 141 50.49 33.41 -61.10
N TRP A 142 50.51 33.42 -59.77
CA TRP A 142 51.56 34.08 -59.00
C TRP A 142 52.94 33.45 -59.21
N ILE A 143 53.02 32.12 -59.29
CA ILE A 143 54.28 31.40 -59.57
C ILE A 143 54.78 31.76 -60.98
N PHE A 144 53.89 31.83 -61.97
CA PHE A 144 54.25 32.11 -63.36
C PHE A 144 54.73 33.55 -63.58
N ASN A 145 54.06 34.53 -62.98
CA ASN A 145 54.33 35.96 -63.21
C ASN A 145 55.36 36.57 -62.24
N ARG A 146 56.18 35.74 -61.56
CA ARG A 146 57.11 36.21 -60.52
C ARG A 146 58.36 36.85 -61.14
N PRO A 147 58.63 38.15 -60.91
CA PRO A 147 59.85 38.79 -61.39
C PRO A 147 61.02 38.41 -60.45
N GLY A 148 62.05 37.77 -61.00
CA GLY A 148 63.29 37.45 -60.27
C GLY A 148 63.33 36.01 -59.74
N GLY A 149 63.74 35.08 -60.60
CA GLY A 149 64.08 33.72 -60.21
C GLY A 149 65.41 33.68 -59.48
N SER A 150 65.40 33.46 -58.16
CA SER A 150 66.39 32.72 -57.35
C SER A 150 66.33 33.20 -55.89
N GLY A 151 65.97 32.29 -54.98
CA GLY A 151 66.17 32.48 -53.53
C GLY A 151 64.98 32.10 -52.66
N THR A 152 65.04 30.86 -52.12
CA THR A 152 64.24 30.30 -51.01
C THR A 152 62.72 30.29 -51.14
N ALA A 153 62.15 29.09 -51.11
CA ALA A 153 60.73 28.77 -51.23
C ALA A 153 59.85 29.50 -50.19
N LEU A 154 59.40 30.71 -50.52
CA LEU A 154 58.33 31.40 -49.82
C LEU A 154 57.04 31.19 -50.60
N ALA A 155 56.08 30.50 -49.98
CA ALA A 155 54.72 30.31 -50.49
C ALA A 155 54.03 31.68 -50.71
N PRO A 156 53.08 31.78 -51.67
CA PRO A 156 52.32 33.01 -51.87
C PRO A 156 51.59 33.43 -50.59
N PRO A 157 51.59 34.72 -50.21
CA PRO A 157 50.83 35.21 -49.06
C PRO A 157 49.34 34.83 -49.16
N PRO A 158 48.64 34.51 -48.05
CA PRO A 158 47.27 33.99 -48.06
C PRO A 158 46.25 34.86 -48.81
N LEU A 159 46.41 36.19 -48.72
CA LEU A 159 45.57 37.16 -49.44
C LEU A 159 45.80 37.16 -50.96
N VAL A 160 47.04 36.93 -51.40
CA VAL A 160 47.39 36.85 -52.83
C VAL A 160 46.95 35.51 -53.41
N ALA A 161 47.09 34.46 -52.61
CA ALA A 161 46.63 33.12 -52.91
C ALA A 161 45.09 32.96 -52.82
N LYS A 162 44.34 34.02 -52.51
CA LYS A 162 42.87 34.01 -52.35
C LYS A 162 42.36 32.84 -51.51
N GLU A 163 43.03 32.52 -50.41
CA GLU A 163 42.63 31.38 -49.59
C GLU A 163 41.20 31.58 -49.02
N PRO A 164 40.34 30.55 -49.02
CA PRO A 164 38.98 30.66 -48.50
C PRO A 164 38.98 31.16 -47.06
N GLN A 165 38.30 32.28 -46.80
CA GLN A 165 38.16 32.83 -45.46
C GLN A 165 36.96 32.18 -44.77
N LEU A 166 37.25 31.16 -43.96
CA LEU A 166 36.27 30.54 -43.09
C LEU A 166 36.01 31.49 -41.90
N ALA A 167 34.75 31.87 -41.68
CA ALA A 167 34.29 32.67 -40.55
C ALA A 167 33.80 31.78 -39.40
#